data_AF-D0N6Y3-F1
#
_entry.id   AF-D0N6Y3-F1
#
_cell.length_a   1.000
_cell.length_b   1.000
_cell.length_c   1.000
_cell.angle_alpha   90.00
_cell.angle_beta   90.00
_cell.angle_gamma   90.00
#
_symmetry.space_group_name_H-M   'P 1'
#
loop_
_entity.id
_entity.type
_entity.pdbx_description
1 polymer ?
#
loop_
_entity_poly.entity_id
_entity_poly.type
_entity_poly.pdbx_seq_one_letter_code
_entity_poly.pdbx_strand_id
1 'polypeptide(L)'
;MAGKLSGRQVMELFYTEVERPPPTDGMKEEVDVTTLFRCKCGKTRAQRLKHGYTNLVQHVLVKHPDWVAAATREAHPIPVPALANVQKRSDYLSWDDYFMSVAFLSAMRSKDPSTQVGACIVNPERKIVGIGYNGFPNGCGDDELPWARETATNSPLDTKYPYVCHAEMNAILNKNSTDVKGCSIYVALFPCNECAKLIIQSGIARVVYFSDKYKSDWKFVASRRLLDMAGVQYTQHKLQLSKVVIDFTSVM
;
A
#
# COMPACT_ATOMS: atom_id res chain seq x y z
N MET A 1 4.50 -27.28 -25.74
CA MET A 1 3.67 -26.69 -26.82
C MET A 1 2.22 -27.00 -26.48
N ALA A 2 1.34 -25.99 -26.36
CA ALA A 2 -0.08 -26.23 -26.10
C ALA A 2 -0.71 -27.01 -27.27
N GLY A 3 -1.45 -28.07 -26.97
CA GLY A 3 -2.03 -28.96 -27.98
C GLY A 3 -3.03 -28.23 -28.88
N LYS A 4 -2.88 -28.34 -30.20
CA LYS A 4 -3.89 -27.83 -31.15
C LYS A 4 -5.14 -28.71 -31.06
N LEU A 5 -6.33 -28.09 -31.07
CA LEU A 5 -7.61 -28.82 -31.15
C LEU A 5 -7.64 -29.70 -32.41
N SER A 6 -8.06 -30.95 -32.26
CA SER A 6 -8.30 -31.87 -33.38
C SER A 6 -9.50 -31.42 -34.21
N GLY A 7 -9.57 -31.86 -35.47
CA GLY A 7 -10.69 -31.50 -36.33
C GLY A 7 -12.05 -31.95 -35.83
N ARG A 8 -12.09 -33.07 -35.10
CA ARG A 8 -13.30 -33.57 -34.44
C ARG A 8 -13.74 -32.67 -33.28
N GLN A 9 -12.81 -32.24 -32.44
CA GLN A 9 -13.10 -31.29 -31.34
C GLN A 9 -13.63 -29.96 -31.86
N VAL A 10 -13.09 -29.45 -32.97
CA VAL A 10 -13.59 -28.22 -33.60
C VAL A 10 -15.01 -28.40 -34.13
N MET A 11 -15.33 -29.56 -34.72
CA MET A 11 -16.69 -29.87 -35.14
C MET A 11 -17.64 -29.91 -33.93
N GLU A 12 -17.31 -30.68 -32.89
CA GLU A 12 -18.17 -30.85 -31.70
C GLU A 12 -18.36 -29.53 -30.91
N LEU A 13 -17.33 -28.69 -30.83
CA LEU A 13 -17.39 -27.44 -30.04
C LEU A 13 -18.12 -26.29 -30.75
N PHE A 14 -18.06 -26.22 -32.08
CA PHE A 14 -18.47 -25.03 -32.82
C PHE A 14 -19.57 -25.28 -33.86
N TYR A 15 -19.94 -26.53 -34.11
CA TYR A 15 -20.95 -26.89 -35.09
C TYR A 15 -22.07 -27.72 -34.51
N THR A 16 -23.23 -27.63 -35.16
CA THR A 16 -24.40 -28.48 -34.95
C THR A 16 -24.77 -29.14 -36.27
N GLU A 17 -25.05 -30.43 -36.26
CA GLU A 17 -25.56 -31.12 -37.45
C GLU A 17 -26.99 -30.64 -37.75
N VAL A 18 -27.29 -30.41 -39.03
CA VAL A 18 -28.61 -29.97 -39.48
C VAL A 18 -29.16 -30.91 -40.53
N GLU A 19 -30.45 -31.20 -40.43
CA GLU A 19 -31.15 -32.02 -41.42
C GLU A 19 -31.15 -31.34 -42.78
N ARG A 20 -31.02 -32.15 -43.83
CA ARG A 20 -31.16 -31.65 -45.20
C ARG A 20 -32.64 -31.45 -45.51
N PRO A 21 -33.00 -30.41 -46.28
CA PRO A 21 -34.30 -30.37 -46.91
C PRO A 21 -34.48 -31.60 -47.82
N PRO A 22 -35.70 -32.16 -47.92
CA PRO A 22 -35.96 -33.33 -48.73
C PRO A 22 -35.59 -33.06 -50.20
N PRO A 23 -35.02 -34.05 -50.91
CA PRO A 23 -34.70 -33.89 -52.32
C PRO A 23 -35.98 -33.62 -53.12
N THR A 24 -35.93 -32.63 -54.01
CA THR A 24 -36.97 -32.44 -55.03
C THR A 24 -36.90 -33.60 -56.03
N ASP A 25 -38.06 -34.12 -56.43
CA ASP A 25 -38.20 -35.31 -57.28
C ASP A 25 -37.21 -35.36 -58.45
N GLY A 26 -36.42 -36.44 -58.51
CA GLY A 26 -35.60 -36.79 -59.69
C GLY A 26 -34.10 -37.03 -59.48
N MET A 27 -33.53 -36.86 -58.28
CA MET A 27 -32.11 -37.17 -58.03
C MET A 27 -31.91 -38.55 -57.41
N LYS A 28 -31.14 -39.41 -58.08
CA LYS A 28 -30.71 -40.74 -57.61
C LYS A 28 -29.84 -40.62 -56.35
N GLU A 29 -30.02 -41.55 -55.41
CA GLU A 29 -29.20 -41.68 -54.20
C GLU A 29 -27.74 -42.00 -54.54
N GLU A 30 -26.85 -41.02 -54.43
CA GLU A 30 -25.41 -41.25 -54.36
C GLU A 30 -24.97 -41.61 -52.93
N VAL A 31 -24.21 -42.69 -52.81
CA VAL A 31 -23.76 -43.37 -51.56
C VAL A 31 -22.63 -42.59 -50.83
N ASP A 32 -22.63 -41.26 -50.90
CA ASP A 32 -21.65 -40.41 -50.18
C ASP A 32 -22.34 -39.18 -49.58
N VAL A 33 -23.21 -39.46 -48.60
CA VAL A 33 -24.09 -38.46 -47.98
C VAL A 33 -23.23 -37.42 -47.26
N THR A 34 -23.23 -36.22 -47.81
CA THR A 34 -22.55 -35.05 -47.23
C THR A 34 -23.37 -34.52 -46.05
N THR A 35 -22.86 -34.57 -44.82
CA THR A 35 -23.57 -34.03 -43.66
C THR A 35 -23.53 -32.49 -43.69
N LEU A 36 -24.65 -31.83 -43.35
CA LEU A 36 -24.67 -30.38 -43.19
C LEU A 36 -24.39 -30.01 -41.74
N PHE A 37 -23.46 -29.09 -41.53
CA PHE A 37 -23.10 -28.57 -40.22
C PHE A 37 -23.31 -27.07 -40.18
N ARG A 38 -24.04 -26.57 -39.18
CA ARG A 38 -24.22 -25.15 -38.90
C ARG A 38 -23.26 -24.70 -37.81
N CYS A 39 -22.37 -23.77 -38.16
CA CYS A 39 -21.48 -23.12 -37.21
C CYS A 39 -22.29 -22.25 -36.25
N LYS A 40 -21.80 -22.03 -35.02
CA LYS A 40 -22.37 -21.08 -34.05
C LYS A 40 -22.52 -19.65 -34.59
N CYS A 41 -21.75 -19.26 -35.63
CA CYS A 41 -21.92 -17.97 -36.31
C CYS A 41 -23.09 -17.94 -37.31
N GLY A 42 -23.82 -19.04 -37.46
CA GLY A 42 -24.95 -19.20 -38.38
C GLY A 42 -24.56 -19.77 -39.76
N LYS A 43 -23.27 -19.85 -40.11
CA LYS A 43 -22.84 -20.32 -41.43
C LYS A 43 -22.95 -21.85 -41.56
N THR A 44 -23.66 -22.32 -42.57
CA THR A 44 -23.77 -23.75 -42.90
C THR A 44 -22.63 -24.20 -43.81
N ARG A 45 -22.09 -25.40 -43.57
CA ARG A 45 -21.06 -26.05 -44.38
C ARG A 45 -21.44 -27.52 -44.60
N ALA A 46 -21.28 -28.00 -45.83
CA ALA A 46 -21.40 -29.43 -46.13
C ALA A 46 -20.06 -30.12 -45.89
N GLN A 47 -20.06 -31.27 -45.21
CA GLN A 47 -18.86 -32.08 -45.00
C GLN A 47 -19.10 -33.57 -45.22
N ARG A 48 -18.18 -34.21 -45.94
CA ARG A 48 -18.14 -35.66 -46.10
C ARG A 48 -17.32 -36.24 -44.96
N LEU A 49 -17.94 -37.04 -44.08
CA LEU A 49 -17.29 -37.57 -42.87
C LEU A 49 -16.01 -38.37 -43.18
N LYS A 50 -15.94 -39.04 -44.34
CA LYS A 50 -14.76 -39.79 -44.80
C LYS A 50 -13.51 -38.93 -45.07
N HIS A 51 -13.66 -37.62 -45.26
CA HIS A 51 -12.54 -36.70 -45.56
C HIS A 51 -12.08 -35.88 -44.33
N GLY A 52 -12.44 -36.30 -43.11
CA GLY A 52 -12.12 -35.57 -41.88
C GLY A 52 -12.96 -34.30 -41.73
N TYR A 53 -12.43 -33.27 -41.07
CA TYR A 53 -13.15 -32.02 -40.76
C TYR A 53 -12.39 -30.75 -41.19
N THR A 54 -11.44 -30.88 -42.13
CA THR A 54 -10.47 -29.82 -42.47
C THR A 54 -11.13 -28.51 -42.92
N ASN A 55 -12.24 -28.58 -43.66
CA ASN A 55 -12.96 -27.39 -44.11
C ASN A 55 -13.71 -26.66 -42.97
N LEU A 56 -14.28 -27.39 -42.01
CA LEU A 56 -14.90 -26.85 -40.79
C LEU A 56 -13.82 -26.20 -39.93
N VAL A 57 -12.68 -26.89 -39.76
CA VAL A 57 -11.51 -26.38 -39.04
C VAL A 57 -11.00 -25.09 -39.65
N GLN A 58 -10.79 -25.06 -40.97
CA GLN A 58 -10.30 -23.89 -41.66
C GLN A 58 -11.29 -22.71 -41.56
N HIS A 59 -12.60 -22.96 -41.55
CA HIS A 59 -13.57 -21.90 -41.30
C HIS A 59 -13.41 -21.27 -39.92
N VAL A 60 -13.35 -22.09 -38.86
CA VAL A 60 -13.27 -21.59 -37.49
C VAL A 60 -11.92 -20.92 -37.23
N LEU A 61 -10.81 -21.48 -37.72
CA LEU A 61 -9.48 -20.87 -37.59
C LEU A 61 -9.38 -19.49 -38.25
N VAL A 62 -10.00 -19.33 -39.43
CA VAL A 62 -9.90 -18.07 -40.20
C VAL A 62 -10.92 -17.03 -39.74
N LYS A 63 -12.15 -17.44 -39.40
CA LYS A 63 -13.24 -16.50 -39.08
C LYS A 63 -13.44 -16.27 -37.59
N HIS A 64 -12.99 -17.21 -36.75
CA HIS A 64 -13.20 -17.20 -35.32
C HIS A 64 -11.93 -17.62 -34.55
N PRO A 65 -10.77 -17.00 -34.82
CA PRO A 65 -9.51 -17.36 -34.15
C PRO A 65 -9.63 -17.24 -32.61
N ASP A 66 -10.41 -16.27 -32.12
CA ASP A 66 -10.64 -16.05 -30.70
C ASP A 66 -11.40 -17.21 -30.02
N TRP A 67 -12.33 -17.86 -30.73
CA TRP A 67 -13.07 -19.02 -30.22
C TRP A 67 -12.14 -20.21 -30.04
N VAL A 68 -11.23 -20.43 -30.99
CA VAL A 68 -10.22 -21.49 -30.91
C VAL A 68 -9.24 -21.22 -29.77
N ALA A 69 -8.81 -19.97 -29.61
CA ALA A 69 -7.93 -19.56 -28.51
C ALA A 69 -8.61 -19.70 -27.13
N ALA A 70 -9.91 -19.42 -27.03
CA ALA A 70 -10.68 -19.65 -25.80
C ALA A 70 -10.82 -21.15 -25.50
N ALA A 71 -11.28 -21.95 -26.47
CA ALA A 71 -11.47 -23.38 -26.28
C ALA A 71 -10.15 -24.14 -26.03
N THR A 72 -9.04 -23.67 -26.59
CA THR A 72 -7.71 -24.26 -26.32
C THR A 72 -7.23 -23.93 -24.90
N ARG A 73 -7.59 -22.76 -24.36
CA ARG A 73 -7.34 -22.41 -22.94
C ARG A 73 -8.19 -23.25 -21.97
N GLU A 74 -9.43 -23.58 -22.36
CA GLU A 74 -10.30 -24.46 -21.58
C GLU A 74 -9.89 -25.94 -21.64
N ALA A 75 -9.49 -26.43 -22.83
CA ALA A 75 -9.06 -27.82 -23.01
C ALA A 75 -7.66 -28.11 -22.42
N HIS A 76 -6.82 -27.08 -22.33
CA HIS A 76 -5.50 -27.14 -21.74
C HIS A 76 -5.33 -25.98 -20.75
N PRO A 77 -5.96 -26.06 -19.55
CA PRO A 77 -5.68 -25.10 -18.51
C PRO A 77 -4.18 -25.14 -18.26
N ILE A 78 -3.51 -23.99 -18.45
CA ILE A 78 -2.12 -23.84 -18.01
C ILE A 78 -2.14 -24.22 -16.53
N PRO A 79 -1.32 -25.20 -16.09
CA PRO A 79 -1.20 -25.48 -14.68
C PRO A 79 -0.73 -24.19 -14.02
N VAL A 80 -1.64 -23.48 -13.35
CA VAL A 80 -1.25 -22.47 -12.38
C VAL A 80 -0.46 -23.29 -11.37
N PRO A 81 0.85 -23.04 -11.18
CA PRO A 81 1.58 -23.73 -10.13
C PRO A 81 0.74 -23.59 -8.88
N ALA A 82 0.46 -24.69 -8.19
CA ALA A 82 -0.15 -24.61 -6.88
C ALA A 82 0.78 -23.73 -6.05
N LEU A 83 0.47 -22.44 -5.95
CA LEU A 83 1.15 -21.55 -5.04
C LEU A 83 0.97 -22.27 -3.72
N ALA A 84 2.08 -22.70 -3.11
CA ALA A 84 2.06 -23.16 -1.73
C ALA A 84 1.20 -22.16 -0.96
N ASN A 85 0.45 -22.63 0.04
CA ASN A 85 -0.49 -21.81 0.80
C ASN A 85 0.29 -20.76 1.63
N VAL A 86 0.89 -19.80 0.94
CA VAL A 86 1.78 -18.77 1.46
C VAL A 86 0.85 -17.63 1.84
N GLN A 87 0.50 -17.64 3.11
CA GLN A 87 -0.23 -16.53 3.69
C GLN A 87 0.76 -15.42 4.04
N LYS A 88 0.33 -14.18 3.88
CA LYS A 88 1.08 -13.03 4.40
C LYS A 88 1.28 -13.21 5.91
N ARG A 89 2.41 -12.71 6.42
CA ARG A 89 2.64 -12.59 7.85
C ARG A 89 1.48 -11.88 8.53
N SER A 90 1.14 -12.30 9.74
CA SER A 90 0.13 -11.65 10.60
C SER A 90 0.75 -10.74 11.66
N ASP A 91 2.06 -10.85 11.88
CA ASP A 91 2.84 -10.16 12.90
C ASP A 91 3.60 -8.93 12.36
N TYR A 92 3.21 -8.40 11.20
CA TYR A 92 3.79 -7.17 10.67
C TYR A 92 3.24 -5.94 11.41
N LEU A 93 4.06 -4.89 11.48
CA LEU A 93 3.66 -3.65 12.14
C LEU A 93 2.55 -2.93 11.35
N SER A 94 1.55 -2.46 12.08
CA SER A 94 0.60 -1.49 11.54
C SER A 94 1.34 -0.18 11.20
N TRP A 95 0.76 0.61 10.30
CA TRP A 95 1.36 1.89 9.92
C TRP A 95 1.51 2.86 11.10
N ASP A 96 0.50 2.97 11.95
CA ASP A 96 0.57 3.86 13.12
C ASP A 96 1.62 3.38 14.13
N ASP A 97 1.70 2.06 14.39
CA ASP A 97 2.77 1.50 15.24
C ASP A 97 4.15 1.72 14.62
N TYR A 98 4.29 1.58 13.30
CA TYR A 98 5.54 1.83 12.58
C TYR A 98 5.97 3.30 12.72
N PHE A 99 5.11 4.27 12.41
CA PHE A 99 5.48 5.69 12.47
C PHE A 99 5.71 6.17 13.90
N MET A 100 4.92 5.67 14.87
CA MET A 100 5.20 5.92 16.28
C MET A 100 6.54 5.30 16.70
N SER A 101 6.86 4.08 16.23
CA SER A 101 8.16 3.45 16.48
C SER A 101 9.31 4.25 15.90
N VAL A 102 9.15 4.85 14.71
CA VAL A 102 10.15 5.77 14.14
C VAL A 102 10.34 7.00 15.02
N ALA A 103 9.27 7.58 15.57
CA ALA A 103 9.38 8.69 16.51
C ALA A 103 10.16 8.28 17.78
N PHE A 104 9.89 7.11 18.36
CA PHE A 104 10.65 6.58 19.50
C PHE A 104 12.11 6.26 19.17
N LEU A 105 12.37 5.64 18.02
CA LEU A 105 13.73 5.36 17.55
C LEU A 105 14.51 6.66 17.34
N SER A 106 13.86 7.70 16.83
CA SER A 106 14.47 9.01 16.64
C SER A 106 14.80 9.68 17.98
N ALA A 107 13.96 9.49 19.00
CA ALA A 107 14.23 9.98 20.36
C ALA A 107 15.54 9.42 20.93
N MET A 108 15.95 8.21 20.54
CA MET A 108 17.22 7.60 20.96
C MET A 108 18.46 8.36 20.47
N ARG A 109 18.32 9.32 19.55
CA ARG A 109 19.40 10.23 19.14
C ARG A 109 19.56 11.45 20.04
N SER A 110 18.58 11.75 20.91
CA SER A 110 18.66 12.87 21.84
C SER A 110 19.76 12.66 22.87
N LYS A 111 20.53 13.72 23.12
CA LYS A 111 21.55 13.75 24.18
C LYS A 111 21.04 14.34 25.49
N ASP A 112 19.77 14.75 25.54
CA ASP A 112 19.15 15.24 26.77
C ASP A 112 19.12 14.13 27.82
N PRO A 113 19.76 14.29 29.00
CA PRO A 113 19.82 13.23 30.01
C PRO A 113 18.49 13.01 30.74
N SER A 114 17.56 13.97 30.65
CA SER A 114 16.31 13.93 31.42
C SER A 114 15.13 13.42 30.60
N THR A 115 15.00 13.84 29.35
CA THR A 115 13.82 13.52 28.54
C THR A 115 14.18 13.45 27.08
N GLN A 116 13.96 12.28 26.49
CA GLN A 116 14.18 12.05 25.07
C GLN A 116 12.82 11.97 24.38
N VAL A 117 12.58 12.89 23.46
CA VAL A 117 11.36 12.98 22.64
C VAL A 117 11.77 12.91 21.19
N GLY A 118 11.00 12.18 20.40
CA GLY A 118 11.14 12.15 18.95
C GLY A 118 9.81 12.40 18.27
N ALA A 119 9.91 12.82 17.01
CA ALA A 119 8.80 13.17 16.15
C ALA A 119 9.04 12.67 14.72
N CYS A 120 7.98 12.25 14.05
CA CYS A 120 7.99 11.76 12.67
C CYS A 120 6.80 12.37 11.90
N ILE A 121 7.08 13.10 10.82
CA ILE A 121 6.06 13.69 9.96
C ILE A 121 5.85 12.78 8.75
N VAL A 122 4.59 12.49 8.46
CA VAL A 122 4.16 11.56 7.43
C VAL A 122 3.11 12.21 6.55
N ASN A 123 3.27 12.08 5.25
CA ASN A 123 2.34 12.63 4.27
C ASN A 123 1.14 11.68 4.01
N PRO A 124 0.10 12.09 3.25
CA PRO A 124 -1.07 11.25 2.95
C PRO A 124 -0.74 9.93 2.24
N GLU A 125 0.36 9.87 1.46
CA GLU A 125 0.85 8.66 0.81
C GLU A 125 1.67 7.75 1.74
N ARG A 126 1.67 8.01 3.06
CA ARG A 126 2.40 7.23 4.09
C ARG A 126 3.92 7.27 3.91
N LYS A 127 4.45 8.37 3.38
CA LYS A 127 5.90 8.61 3.26
C LYS A 127 6.35 9.51 4.40
N ILE A 128 7.48 9.15 5.01
CA ILE A 128 8.13 9.99 6.01
C ILE A 128 8.75 11.20 5.30
N VAL A 129 8.32 12.38 5.70
CA VAL A 129 8.76 13.65 5.09
C VAL A 129 9.52 14.55 6.06
N GLY A 130 9.62 14.17 7.34
CA GLY A 130 10.42 14.88 8.34
C GLY A 130 10.61 14.03 9.59
N ILE A 131 11.79 14.13 10.21
CA ILE A 131 12.12 13.43 11.45
C ILE A 131 12.85 14.41 12.38
N GLY A 132 12.53 14.36 13.67
CA GLY A 132 13.16 15.19 14.68
C GLY A 132 13.28 14.50 16.03
N TYR A 133 14.21 15.00 16.83
CA TYR A 133 14.36 14.70 18.25
C TYR A 133 14.79 15.97 18.98
N ASN A 134 14.60 16.04 20.29
CA ASN A 134 15.02 17.22 21.05
C ASN A 134 16.54 17.30 21.18
N GLY A 135 17.10 18.49 20.93
CA GLY A 135 18.53 18.75 20.87
C GLY A 135 18.81 20.24 20.80
N PHE A 136 20.08 20.65 20.91
CA PHE A 136 20.45 22.05 20.68
C PHE A 136 20.42 22.41 19.18
N PRO A 137 20.45 23.71 18.83
CA PRO A 137 20.44 24.16 17.44
C PRO A 137 21.68 23.69 16.67
N ASN A 138 21.57 23.67 15.34
CA ASN A 138 22.68 23.28 14.48
C ASN A 138 23.92 24.17 14.72
N GLY A 139 25.07 23.54 14.94
CA GLY A 139 26.33 24.22 15.20
C GLY A 139 26.56 24.62 16.66
N CYS A 140 25.60 24.40 17.56
CA CYS A 140 25.80 24.56 18.99
C CYS A 140 26.26 23.23 19.61
N GLY A 141 27.41 23.23 20.28
CA GLY A 141 27.99 22.02 20.87
C GLY A 141 27.15 21.48 22.04
N ASP A 142 26.88 20.18 22.03
CA ASP A 142 26.16 19.51 23.12
C ASP A 142 26.93 19.46 24.44
N ASP A 143 28.25 19.71 24.40
CA ASP A 143 29.14 19.82 25.56
C ASP A 143 29.39 21.27 26.00
N GLU A 144 28.94 22.24 25.20
CA GLU A 144 29.14 23.68 25.45
C GLU A 144 27.93 24.31 26.15
N LEU A 145 26.72 23.83 25.84
CA LEU A 145 25.47 24.34 26.40
C LEU A 145 24.97 23.48 27.57
N PRO A 146 24.29 24.09 28.57
CA PRO A 146 23.86 23.39 29.76
C PRO A 146 22.66 22.49 29.48
N TRP A 147 22.76 21.22 29.88
CA TRP A 147 21.62 20.28 29.92
C TRP A 147 20.79 20.36 31.22
N ALA A 148 21.27 21.13 32.20
CA ALA A 148 20.64 21.24 33.51
C ALA A 148 19.23 21.83 33.43
N ARG A 149 18.35 21.38 34.32
CA ARG A 149 16.99 21.93 34.47
C ARG A 149 16.93 23.04 35.51
N GLU A 150 17.78 22.95 36.51
CA GLU A 150 17.86 23.86 37.65
C GLU A 150 19.33 24.03 38.00
N THR A 151 19.69 25.22 38.47
CA THR A 151 21.07 25.58 38.82
C THR A 151 21.08 26.40 40.10
N ALA A 152 22.19 26.35 40.84
CA ALA A 152 22.37 27.14 42.06
C ALA A 152 22.33 28.65 41.82
N THR A 153 22.64 29.08 40.60
CA THR A 153 22.61 30.48 40.17
C THR A 153 21.18 30.99 39.93
N ASN A 154 20.19 30.10 39.78
CA ASN A 154 18.82 30.39 39.35
C ASN A 154 18.72 31.22 38.05
N SER A 155 19.80 31.27 37.27
CA SER A 155 19.82 31.96 35.99
C SER A 155 19.21 31.05 34.91
N PRO A 156 18.21 31.52 34.15
CA PRO A 156 17.67 30.75 33.03
C PRO A 156 18.74 30.37 31.98
N LEU A 157 19.78 31.19 31.84
CA LEU A 157 20.88 30.98 30.89
C LEU A 157 21.75 29.77 31.25
N ASP A 158 21.71 29.32 32.50
CA ASP A 158 22.45 28.15 32.97
C ASP A 158 21.60 26.87 32.87
N THR A 159 20.39 26.97 32.30
CA THR A 159 19.48 25.84 32.07
C THR A 159 19.35 25.54 30.59
N LYS A 160 18.90 24.34 30.24
CA LYS A 160 18.65 23.96 28.84
C LYS A 160 17.52 24.72 28.16
N TYR A 161 16.60 25.30 28.93
CA TYR A 161 15.31 25.78 28.43
C TYR A 161 15.38 26.87 27.36
N PRO A 162 16.32 27.83 27.40
CA PRO A 162 16.47 28.83 26.33
C PRO A 162 17.03 28.26 25.02
N TYR A 163 17.72 27.12 25.08
CA TYR A 163 18.53 26.62 23.97
C TYR A 163 17.94 25.38 23.31
N VAL A 164 17.22 24.54 24.04
CA VAL A 164 16.74 23.25 23.53
C VAL A 164 15.65 23.46 22.46
N CYS A 165 15.89 22.90 21.27
CA CYS A 165 14.88 22.75 20.24
C CYS A 165 14.10 21.46 20.50
N HIS A 166 12.77 21.54 20.45
CA HIS A 166 11.89 20.39 20.62
C HIS A 166 11.88 19.48 19.38
N ALA A 167 11.46 18.23 19.57
CA ALA A 167 11.43 17.23 18.51
C ALA A 167 10.52 17.64 17.35
N GLU A 168 9.36 18.22 17.64
CA GLU A 168 8.36 18.67 16.67
C GLU A 168 8.92 19.82 15.82
N MET A 169 9.58 20.78 16.44
CA MET A 169 10.26 21.89 15.75
C MET A 169 11.33 21.33 14.80
N ASN A 170 12.20 20.45 15.30
CA ASN A 170 13.25 19.85 14.49
C ASN A 170 12.67 19.00 13.35
N ALA A 171 11.57 18.26 13.54
CA ALA A 171 10.95 17.49 12.47
C ALA A 171 10.40 18.39 11.34
N ILE A 172 9.79 19.53 11.67
CA ILE A 172 9.27 20.51 10.69
C ILE A 172 10.41 21.19 9.92
N LEU A 173 11.51 21.51 10.60
CA LEU A 173 12.69 22.14 9.99
C LEU A 173 13.50 21.17 9.14
N ASN A 174 13.61 19.90 9.56
CA ASN A 174 14.36 18.85 8.87
C ASN A 174 13.58 18.18 7.72
N LYS A 175 12.45 18.76 7.28
CA LYS A 175 11.64 18.16 6.23
C LYS A 175 12.43 18.02 4.92
N ASN A 176 12.21 16.92 4.22
CA ASN A 176 12.76 16.66 2.87
C ASN A 176 11.75 16.97 1.75
N SER A 177 10.74 17.76 2.06
CA SER A 177 9.63 18.16 1.19
C SER A 177 9.49 19.68 1.17
N THR A 178 8.85 20.21 0.14
CA THR A 178 8.61 21.65 -0.01
C THR A 178 7.81 22.22 1.17
N ASP A 179 6.79 21.49 1.61
CA ASP A 179 6.01 21.80 2.79
C ASP A 179 5.47 20.52 3.44
N VAL A 180 4.86 20.66 4.61
CA VAL A 180 4.23 19.57 5.38
C VAL A 180 2.73 19.79 5.53
N LYS A 181 2.11 20.52 4.60
CA LYS A 181 0.67 20.81 4.63
C LYS A 181 -0.11 19.51 4.45
N GLY A 182 -1.17 19.34 5.24
CA GLY A 182 -1.98 18.12 5.24
C GLY A 182 -1.30 16.89 5.82
N CYS A 183 -0.06 16.98 6.29
CA CYS A 183 0.64 15.85 6.89
C CYS A 183 0.12 15.52 8.29
N SER A 184 0.46 14.32 8.77
CA SER A 184 0.33 13.90 10.16
C SER A 184 1.68 13.92 10.85
N ILE A 185 1.75 14.34 12.11
CA ILE A 185 2.96 14.24 12.94
C ILE A 185 2.74 13.23 14.08
N TYR A 186 3.61 12.24 14.16
CA TYR A 186 3.68 11.25 15.23
C TYR A 186 4.70 11.69 16.26
N VAL A 187 4.31 11.82 17.53
CA VAL A 187 5.16 12.36 18.61
C VAL A 187 5.11 11.49 19.86
N ALA A 188 6.26 11.29 20.52
CA ALA A 188 6.32 10.48 21.73
C ALA A 188 5.59 11.14 22.94
N LEU A 189 5.50 12.48 22.93
CA LEU A 189 4.86 13.28 23.98
C LEU A 189 3.95 14.33 23.32
N PHE A 190 2.78 14.61 23.91
CA PHE A 190 1.86 15.65 23.42
C PHE A 190 2.59 16.99 23.27
N PRO A 191 2.37 17.76 22.18
CA PRO A 191 3.16 18.96 21.92
C PRO A 191 2.86 20.09 22.89
N CYS A 192 3.88 20.86 23.27
CA CYS A 192 3.69 22.09 24.04
C CYS A 192 3.03 23.18 23.18
N ASN A 193 2.61 24.30 23.79
CA ASN A 193 1.95 25.39 23.08
C ASN A 193 2.83 26.02 21.97
N GLU A 194 4.15 26.11 22.17
CA GLU A 194 5.04 26.64 21.12
C GLU A 194 5.15 25.69 19.93
N CYS A 195 5.25 24.38 20.18
CA CYS A 195 5.23 23.37 19.13
C CYS A 195 3.87 23.33 18.41
N ALA A 196 2.76 23.52 19.13
CA ALA A 196 1.43 23.63 18.52
C ALA A 196 1.34 24.80 17.53
N LYS A 197 1.91 25.97 17.86
CA LYS A 197 1.99 27.10 16.91
C LYS A 197 2.73 26.70 15.64
N LEU A 198 3.88 26.02 15.76
CA LEU A 198 4.64 25.56 14.59
C LEU A 198 3.87 24.54 13.76
N ILE A 199 3.23 23.57 14.42
CA ILE A 199 2.39 22.54 13.79
C ILE A 199 1.29 23.22 12.96
N ILE A 200 0.54 24.15 13.57
CA ILE A 200 -0.54 24.90 12.92
C ILE A 200 0.00 25.72 11.74
N GLN A 201 1.02 26.54 11.95
CA GLN A 201 1.55 27.44 10.91
C GLN A 201 2.22 26.67 9.75
N SER A 202 2.72 25.46 10.00
CA SER A 202 3.27 24.58 8.96
C SER A 202 2.20 23.85 8.14
N GLY A 203 0.94 23.90 8.57
CA GLY A 203 -0.20 23.28 7.89
C GLY A 203 -0.38 21.79 8.17
N ILE A 204 0.26 21.24 9.21
CA ILE A 204 0.03 19.85 9.64
C ILE A 204 -1.42 19.71 10.10
N ALA A 205 -2.12 18.70 9.58
CA ALA A 205 -3.55 18.51 9.81
C ALA A 205 -3.87 17.61 11.01
N ARG A 206 -2.91 16.77 11.41
CA ARG A 206 -3.13 15.76 12.46
C ARG A 206 -1.90 15.54 13.34
N VAL A 207 -2.11 15.46 14.66
CA VAL A 207 -1.12 15.08 15.67
C VAL A 207 -1.48 13.72 16.26
N VAL A 208 -0.59 12.74 16.13
CA VAL A 208 -0.72 11.43 16.76
C VAL A 208 0.32 11.36 17.87
N TYR A 209 -0.12 11.25 19.13
CA TYR A 209 0.79 11.31 20.28
C TYR A 209 0.73 10.06 21.13
N PHE A 210 1.83 9.65 21.75
CA PHE A 210 1.82 8.50 22.66
C PHE A 210 1.47 8.88 24.10
N SER A 211 2.21 9.80 24.71
CA SER A 211 2.04 10.21 26.10
C SER A 211 1.40 11.58 26.23
N ASP A 212 0.46 11.74 27.17
CA ASP A 212 -0.08 13.03 27.64
C ASP A 212 0.11 13.18 29.16
N LYS A 213 1.31 12.83 29.65
CA LYS A 213 1.62 12.84 31.09
C LYS A 213 1.53 14.23 31.73
N TYR A 214 1.64 15.29 30.94
CA TYR A 214 1.58 16.68 31.41
C TYR A 214 0.26 17.37 31.05
N LYS A 215 -0.82 16.60 30.85
CA LYS A 215 -2.12 17.13 30.43
C LYS A 215 -2.61 18.34 31.24
N SER A 216 -2.35 18.39 32.55
CA SER A 216 -2.85 19.46 33.41
C SER A 216 -1.99 20.72 33.40
N ASP A 217 -0.78 20.68 32.84
CA ASP A 217 0.11 21.84 32.76
C ASP A 217 -0.41 22.84 31.72
N TRP A 218 -0.33 24.13 32.05
CA TRP A 218 -0.90 25.23 31.28
C TRP A 218 -0.41 25.26 29.83
N LYS A 219 0.83 24.82 29.55
CA LYS A 219 1.40 24.75 28.20
C LYS A 219 0.63 23.76 27.33
N PHE A 220 0.23 22.63 27.88
CA PHE A 220 -0.49 21.59 27.14
C PHE A 220 -2.00 21.90 27.07
N VAL A 221 -2.56 22.60 28.08
CA VAL A 221 -3.90 23.18 27.99
C VAL A 221 -3.98 24.24 26.88
N ALA A 222 -3.01 25.15 26.81
CA ALA A 222 -2.93 26.14 25.74
C ALA A 222 -2.71 25.49 24.36
N SER A 223 -1.87 24.45 24.30
CA SER A 223 -1.66 23.64 23.09
C SER A 223 -2.97 23.10 22.53
N ARG A 224 -3.79 22.42 23.35
CA ARG A 224 -5.11 21.91 22.92
C ARG A 224 -6.03 23.03 22.43
N ARG A 225 -6.13 24.14 23.17
CA ARG A 225 -6.94 25.30 22.73
C ARG A 225 -6.53 25.79 21.34
N LEU A 226 -5.23 25.89 21.08
CA LEU A 226 -4.71 26.31 19.77
C LEU A 226 -5.06 25.29 18.68
N LEU A 227 -4.83 24.00 18.93
CA LEU A 227 -5.13 22.92 17.98
C LEU A 227 -6.64 22.85 17.68
N ASP A 228 -7.49 22.95 18.70
CA ASP A 228 -8.95 22.96 18.58
C ASP A 228 -9.43 24.16 17.75
N MET A 229 -8.93 25.37 18.03
CA MET A 229 -9.27 26.59 17.29
C MET A 229 -8.82 26.53 15.82
N ALA A 230 -7.68 25.90 15.55
CA ALA A 230 -7.14 25.74 14.20
C ALA A 230 -7.73 24.55 13.43
N GLY A 231 -8.54 23.71 14.08
CA GLY A 231 -9.09 22.49 13.46
C GLY A 231 -8.05 21.39 13.21
N VAL A 232 -6.91 21.41 13.93
CA VAL A 232 -5.90 20.36 13.85
C VAL A 232 -6.32 19.20 14.73
N GLN A 233 -6.55 18.03 14.14
CA GLN A 233 -6.98 16.85 14.87
C GLN A 233 -5.83 16.31 15.73
N TYR A 234 -6.13 15.81 16.92
CA TYR A 234 -5.15 15.07 17.71
C TYR A 234 -5.73 13.79 18.29
N THR A 235 -4.92 12.73 18.34
CA THR A 235 -5.35 11.42 18.86
C THR A 235 -4.21 10.75 19.60
N GLN A 236 -4.54 10.18 20.77
CA GLN A 236 -3.59 9.35 21.50
C GLN A 236 -3.45 7.99 20.81
N HIS A 237 -2.24 7.63 20.43
CA HIS A 237 -1.94 6.31 19.89
C HIS A 237 -1.90 5.27 21.00
N LYS A 238 -2.61 4.16 20.81
CA LYS A 238 -2.51 2.98 21.67
C LYS A 238 -1.74 1.92 20.89
N LEU A 239 -0.50 1.69 21.30
CA LEU A 239 0.34 0.67 20.69
C LEU A 239 -0.33 -0.70 20.80
N GLN A 240 -0.37 -1.45 19.70
CA GLN A 240 -0.82 -2.84 19.71
C GLN A 240 0.24 -3.76 20.35
N LEU A 241 1.51 -3.36 20.28
CA LEU A 241 2.66 -4.06 20.84
C LEU A 241 3.34 -3.16 21.87
N SER A 242 3.64 -3.69 23.05
CA SER A 242 4.34 -2.93 24.11
C SER A 242 5.81 -2.66 23.79
N LYS A 243 6.40 -3.40 22.83
CA LYS A 243 7.80 -3.26 22.42
C LYS A 243 7.98 -3.68 20.96
N VAL A 244 8.84 -2.96 20.25
CA VAL A 244 9.40 -3.35 18.95
C VAL A 244 10.88 -3.62 19.12
N VAL A 245 11.37 -4.73 18.58
CA VAL A 245 12.78 -5.14 18.65
C VAL A 245 13.40 -5.00 17.26
N ILE A 246 14.48 -4.24 17.17
CA ILE A 246 15.33 -4.17 15.98
C ILE A 246 16.53 -5.07 16.24
N ASP A 247 16.54 -6.25 15.61
CA ASP A 247 17.62 -7.23 15.72
C ASP A 247 18.46 -7.22 14.44
N PHE A 248 19.68 -6.68 14.53
CA PHE A 248 20.62 -6.61 13.42
C PHE A 248 21.10 -7.99 12.95
N THR A 249 20.89 -9.05 13.75
CA THR A 249 21.25 -10.43 13.39
C THR A 249 20.17 -11.14 12.61
N SER A 250 18.94 -10.61 12.54
CA SER A 250 17.79 -11.27 11.91
C SER A 250 17.91 -11.53 10.40
N VAL A 251 18.90 -10.93 9.74
CA VAL A 251 19.19 -11.08 8.31
C VAL A 251 20.54 -11.76 8.03
N MET A 252 21.28 -12.13 9.08
CA MET A 252 22.51 -12.91 9.00
C MET A 252 22.20 -14.40 9.06
#